data_AF-M0N363-F1
#
_entry.id   AF-M0N363-F1
#
_cell.length_a   1.000
_cell.length_b   1.000
_cell.length_c   1.000
_cell.angle_alpha   90.00
_cell.angle_beta   90.00
_cell.angle_gamma   90.00
#
_symmetry.space_group_name_H-M   'P 1'
#
loop_
_entity.id
_entity.type
_entity.pdbx_description
1 polymer ?
#
loop_
_entity_poly.entity_id
_entity_poly.type
_entity_poly.pdbx_seq_one_letter_code
_entity_poly.pdbx_strand_id
1 'polypeptide(L)' 'MAKDVRVEVTDEQYERLNDVKEAHGLTWRGMLILAANELSGD' A
#
# COMPACT_ATOMS: atom_id res chain seq x y z
N MET A 1 20.23 7.92 2.05
CA MET A 1 19.40 8.24 3.23
C MET A 1 18.03 7.60 3.02
N ALA A 2 17.50 6.91 4.03
CA ALA A 2 16.13 6.39 3.97
C ALA A 2 15.11 7.54 4.10
N LYS A 3 13.91 7.34 3.58
CA LYS A 3 12.76 8.24 3.69
C LYS A 3 11.58 7.41 4.18
N ASP A 4 10.79 7.98 5.09
CA ASP A 4 9.64 7.31 5.70
C ASP A 4 8.33 7.96 5.25
N VAL A 5 7.31 7.14 5.05
CA VAL A 5 5.93 7.57 4.76
C VAL A 5 5.03 6.97 5.83
N ARG A 6 4.22 7.82 6.47
CA ARG A 6 3.20 7.40 7.44
C ARG A 6 1.84 7.86 6.94
N VAL A 7 0.86 6.96 6.96
CA VAL A 7 -0.52 7.24 6.58
C VAL A 7 -1.41 6.79 7.75
N GLU A 8 -2.27 7.68 8.22
CA GLU A 8 -3.31 7.36 9.19
C GLU A 8 -4.61 7.08 8.44
N VAL A 9 -5.25 5.97 8.76
CA VAL A 9 -6.46 5.48 8.11
C VAL A 9 -7.44 4.98 9.16
N THR A 10 -8.71 4.85 8.80
CA THR A 10 -9.69 4.21 9.69
C THR A 10 -9.45 2.71 9.76
N ASP A 11 -10.01 2.04 10.78
CA ASP A 11 -9.91 0.58 10.93
C ASP A 11 -10.45 -0.16 9.70
N GLU A 12 -11.60 0.28 9.14
CA GLU A 12 -12.17 -0.31 7.93
C GLU A 12 -11.23 -0.19 6.72
N GLN A 13 -10.57 0.96 6.56
CA GLN A 13 -9.59 1.15 5.50
C GLN A 13 -8.35 0.29 5.73
N TYR A 14 -7.90 0.15 6.98
CA TYR A 14 -6.77 -0.71 7.32
C TYR A 14 -7.07 -2.17 6.97
N GLU A 15 -8.20 -2.72 7.40
CA GLU A 15 -8.60 -4.09 7.12
C GLU A 15 -8.69 -4.35 5.62
N ARG A 16 -9.35 -3.45 4.87
CA ARG A 16 -9.43 -3.55 3.42
C ARG A 16 -8.04 -3.56 2.76
N LEU A 17 -7.15 -2.67 3.19
CA LEU A 17 -5.79 -2.61 2.64
C LEU A 17 -4.97 -3.85 3.03
N ASN A 18 -5.19 -4.41 4.22
CA ASN A 18 -4.55 -5.64 4.67
C ASN A 18 -5.01 -6.85 3.84
N ASP A 19 -6.31 -6.97 3.59
CA ASP A 19 -6.87 -8.04 2.75
C ASP A 19 -6.30 -8.02 1.33
N VAL A 20 -6.24 -6.85 0.70
CA VAL A 20 -5.65 -6.68 -0.64
C VAL A 20 -4.16 -7.05 -0.61
N LYS A 21 -3.42 -6.58 0.39
CA LYS A 21 -2.00 -6.89 0.54
C LYS A 21 -1.78 -8.41 0.66
N GLU A 22 -2.54 -9.09 1.52
CA GLU A 22 -2.43 -10.54 1.74
C GLU A 22 -2.85 -11.34 0.49
N ALA A 23 -3.97 -10.98 -0.14
CA ALA A 23 -4.48 -11.67 -1.33
C ALA A 23 -3.47 -11.69 -2.50
N HIS A 24 -2.63 -10.67 -2.59
CA HIS A 24 -1.59 -10.55 -3.62
C HIS A 24 -0.17 -10.91 -3.12
N GLY A 25 -0.02 -11.38 -1.87
CA GLY A 25 1.28 -11.75 -1.29
C GLY A 25 2.27 -10.57 -1.19
N LEU A 26 1.75 -9.35 -1.00
CA LEU A 26 2.54 -8.12 -1.00
C LEU A 26 3.02 -7.74 0.40
N THR A 27 4.03 -6.87 0.43
CA THR A 27 4.32 -6.04 1.62
C THR A 27 3.60 -4.70 1.51
N TRP A 28 3.43 -3.97 2.61
CA TRP A 28 2.88 -2.61 2.59
C TRP A 28 3.61 -1.70 1.61
N ARG A 29 4.95 -1.76 1.61
CA ARG A 29 5.79 -1.02 0.66
C ARG A 29 5.52 -1.47 -0.78
N GLY A 30 5.45 -2.78 -1.03
CA GLY A 30 5.19 -3.33 -2.36
C GLY A 30 3.86 -2.86 -2.93
N MET A 31 2.80 -2.89 -2.11
CA MET A 31 1.48 -2.40 -2.49
C MET A 31 1.48 -0.90 -2.80
N LEU A 32 2.13 -0.07 -1.99
CA LEU A 32 2.22 1.37 -2.25
C LEU A 32 2.99 1.70 -3.54
N ILE A 33 4.07 0.98 -3.83
CA ILE A 33 4.83 1.16 -5.08
C ILE A 33 4.03 0.69 -6.29
N LEU A 34 3.32 -0.45 -6.20
CA LEU A 34 2.45 -0.93 -7.27
C LEU A 34 1.37 0.11 -7.61
N ALA A 35 0.65 0.60 -6.60
CA ALA A 35 -0.37 1.62 -6.79
C ALA A 35 0.21 2.93 -7.38
N ALA A 36 1.40 3.34 -6.94
CA ALA A 36 2.07 4.52 -7.50
C ALA A 36 2.38 4.34 -9.00
N ASN A 37 2.88 3.17 -9.41
CA ASN A 37 3.18 2.87 -10.81
C ASN A 37 1.91 2.84 -11.67
N GLU A 38 0.82 2.22 -11.17
CA GLU A 38 -0.46 2.20 -11.87
C GLU A 38 -1.06 3.60 -12.06
N LEU A 39 -0.85 4.50 -11.08
CA LEU A 39 -1.31 5.88 -11.15
C LEU A 39 -0.41 6.76 -12.03
N SER A 40 0.89 6.45 -12.17
CA SER A 40 1.80 7.21 -13.03
C SER A 40 1.64 6.89 -14.52
N GLY A 41 0.95 5.80 -14.87
CA GLY A 41 0.66 5.44 -16.27
C GLY A 41 1.88 5.07 -17.10
N ASP A 42 2.97 4.61 -16.45
CA ASP A 42 4.19 4.06 -17.08
C ASP A 42 4.06 2.54 -17.29
#